data_AF-A0A2V6PFW7-F1
#
_entry.id   AF-A0A2V6PFW7-F1
#
_cell.length_a   1.000
_cell.length_b   1.000
_cell.length_c   1.000
_cell.angle_alpha   90.00
_cell.angle_beta   90.00
_cell.angle_gamma   90.00
#
_symmetry.space_group_name_H-M   'P 1'
#
loop_
_entity.id
_entity.type
_entity.pdbx_description
1 polymer ?
#
loop_
_entity_poly.entity_id
_entity_poly.type
_entity_poly.pdbx_seq_one_letter_code
_entity_poly.pdbx_strand_id
1 'polypeptide(L)'
;MKSRSALLALLFVCDFSAGAFVVELNSNGDPVRWHLNPLEPTVPPNPQGQGVHTNVVNPATRSVRFFLAADAYSTANATTELNAVRASFAQWQAIPGTFLKFEDAGLVAPGVDVNTSDDQNVVFWAKNSTLVNGGMDNISGAL
;
A
#
# COMPACT_ATOMS: atom_id res chain seq x y z
N MET A 1 -53.08 -8.20 -36.66
CA MET A 1 -52.62 -8.27 -35.26
C MET A 1 -51.16 -7.81 -35.22
N LYS A 2 -50.85 -6.83 -34.37
CA LYS A 2 -49.58 -6.08 -34.35
C LYS A 2 -48.41 -6.94 -33.84
N SER A 3 -47.33 -6.98 -34.61
CA SER A 3 -46.00 -7.45 -34.22
C SER A 3 -45.52 -6.66 -32.99
N ARG A 4 -45.16 -7.37 -31.91
CA ARG A 4 -44.50 -6.79 -30.73
C ARG A 4 -42.99 -6.99 -30.88
N SER A 5 -42.31 -6.01 -31.47
CA SER A 5 -40.85 -5.92 -31.39
C SER A 5 -40.46 -5.48 -29.99
N ALA A 6 -39.93 -6.41 -29.19
CA ALA A 6 -39.27 -6.07 -27.93
C ALA A 6 -37.89 -5.48 -28.25
N LEU A 7 -37.70 -4.19 -27.98
CA LEU A 7 -36.41 -3.54 -28.08
C LEU A 7 -35.57 -3.95 -26.87
N LEU A 8 -34.56 -4.80 -27.07
CA LEU A 8 -33.58 -5.16 -26.06
C LEU A 8 -32.58 -3.99 -25.94
N ALA A 9 -32.73 -3.15 -24.93
CA ALA A 9 -31.77 -2.08 -24.65
C ALA A 9 -30.49 -2.69 -24.05
N LEU A 10 -29.43 -2.76 -24.86
CA LEU A 10 -28.10 -3.17 -24.40
C LEU A 10 -27.46 -1.98 -23.66
N LEU A 11 -27.51 -2.00 -22.33
CA LEU A 11 -26.81 -1.05 -21.47
C LEU A 11 -25.30 -1.36 -21.54
N PHE A 12 -24.56 -0.61 -22.35
CA PHE A 12 -23.11 -0.53 -22.25
C PHE A 12 -22.77 0.22 -20.95
N VAL A 13 -22.52 -0.52 -19.87
CA VAL A 13 -21.81 0.01 -18.71
C VAL A 13 -20.38 0.23 -19.17
N CYS A 14 -20.06 1.46 -19.58
CA CYS A 14 -18.68 1.88 -19.70
C CYS A 14 -18.10 1.85 -18.29
N ASP A 15 -17.34 0.80 -17.96
CA ASP A 15 -16.49 0.75 -16.78
C ASP A 15 -15.46 1.88 -16.90
N PHE A 16 -15.84 3.09 -16.48
CA PHE A 16 -14.90 4.15 -16.23
C PHE A 16 -14.02 3.69 -15.08
N SER A 17 -12.83 3.18 -15.41
CA SER A 17 -11.81 2.89 -14.42
C SER A 17 -11.43 4.20 -13.76
N ALA A 18 -11.89 4.43 -12.53
CA ALA A 18 -11.41 5.52 -11.71
C ALA A 18 -9.96 5.20 -11.33
N GLY A 19 -9.00 5.80 -12.05
CA GLY A 19 -7.59 5.71 -11.71
C GLY A 19 -7.30 6.63 -10.53
N ALA A 20 -7.08 6.07 -9.35
CA ALA A 20 -6.53 6.79 -8.22
C ALA A 20 -5.03 6.49 -8.13
N PHE A 21 -4.20 7.52 -8.24
CA PHE A 21 -2.75 7.44 -8.06
C PHE A 21 -2.35 8.46 -7.00
N VAL A 22 -1.35 8.13 -6.17
CA VAL A 22 -0.67 9.15 -5.36
C VAL A 22 0.05 10.05 -6.35
N VAL A 23 -0.46 11.27 -6.55
CA VAL A 23 0.04 12.19 -7.58
C VAL A 23 1.33 12.82 -7.09
N GLU A 24 2.44 12.25 -7.55
CA GLU A 24 3.64 13.03 -7.83
C GLU A 24 3.65 13.30 -9.34
N LEU A 25 3.81 14.57 -9.74
CA LEU A 25 3.92 14.96 -11.15
C LEU A 25 5.38 15.28 -11.44
N ASN A 26 5.86 14.93 -12.64
CA ASN A 26 7.17 15.39 -13.09
C ASN A 26 7.13 16.89 -13.43
N SER A 27 8.28 17.47 -13.79
CA SER A 27 8.36 18.89 -14.19
C SER A 27 7.52 19.27 -15.42
N ASN A 28 7.04 18.27 -16.18
CA ASN A 28 6.18 18.47 -17.34
C ASN A 28 4.68 18.33 -17.00
N GLY A 29 4.34 18.03 -15.74
CA GLY A 29 2.96 17.81 -15.29
C GLY A 29 2.43 16.41 -15.56
N ASP A 30 3.27 15.48 -16.02
CA ASP A 30 2.85 14.09 -16.23
C ASP A 30 2.82 13.34 -14.89
N PRO A 31 1.83 12.45 -14.68
CA PRO A 31 1.84 11.55 -13.53
C PRO A 31 3.11 10.69 -13.51
N VAL A 32 3.88 10.79 -12.42
CA VAL A 32 4.99 9.88 -12.16
C VAL A 32 4.40 8.52 -11.87
N ARG A 33 4.77 7.54 -12.69
CA ARG A 33 4.46 6.13 -12.42
C ARG A 33 5.57 5.57 -11.54
N TRP A 34 5.23 4.69 -10.62
CA TRP A 34 6.21 3.94 -9.85
C TRP A 34 7.16 3.22 -10.81
N HIS A 35 8.41 3.68 -10.88
CA HIS A 35 9.43 3.08 -11.70
C HIS A 35 10.33 2.24 -10.80
N LEU A 36 10.05 0.93 -10.75
CA LEU A 36 10.77 -0.05 -9.93
C LEU A 36 12.12 -0.42 -10.56
N ASN A 37 12.91 0.58 -10.95
CA ASN A 37 14.14 0.40 -11.72
C ASN A 37 15.17 1.47 -11.34
N PRO A 38 16.38 1.08 -10.86
CA PRO A 38 16.83 -0.29 -10.68
C PRO A 38 16.13 -0.97 -9.49
N LEU A 39 15.91 -2.28 -9.60
CA LEU A 39 15.75 -3.11 -8.42
C LEU A 39 17.09 -3.19 -7.70
N GLU A 40 17.03 -3.39 -6.40
CA GLU A 40 18.24 -3.65 -5.64
C GLU A 40 19.02 -4.85 -6.21
N PRO A 41 20.36 -4.78 -6.26
CA PRO A 41 21.19 -5.91 -6.70
C PRO A 41 20.78 -7.20 -5.98
N THR A 42 20.63 -8.28 -6.73
CA THR A 42 20.28 -9.59 -6.16
C THR A 42 21.48 -10.34 -5.60
N VAL A 43 22.69 -9.80 -5.78
CA VAL A 43 23.96 -10.42 -5.39
C VAL A 43 24.65 -9.53 -4.35
N PRO A 44 24.92 -10.06 -3.13
CA PRO A 44 25.63 -9.32 -2.11
C PRO A 44 27.05 -8.90 -2.53
N PRO A 45 27.57 -7.77 -1.98
CA PRO A 45 26.90 -6.91 -1.01
C PRO A 45 25.90 -5.98 -1.70
N ASN A 46 24.64 -6.00 -1.25
CA ASN A 46 23.63 -5.07 -1.73
C ASN A 46 23.91 -3.71 -1.07
N PRO A 47 24.36 -2.69 -1.81
CA PRO A 47 24.69 -1.41 -1.19
C PRO A 47 23.37 -0.72 -0.83
N GLN A 48 23.26 -0.31 0.43
CA GLN A 48 22.06 0.37 0.93
C GLN A 48 21.73 1.61 0.07
N GLY A 49 20.46 1.75 -0.31
CA GLY A 49 19.99 2.86 -1.15
C GLY A 49 20.23 2.68 -2.65
N GLN A 50 20.73 1.52 -3.10
CA GLN A 50 20.78 1.21 -4.53
C GLN A 50 19.56 0.42 -4.97
N GLY A 51 18.52 1.13 -5.38
CA GLY A 51 17.31 0.56 -5.97
C GLY A 51 16.23 0.21 -4.96
N VAL A 52 15.12 -0.32 -5.45
CA VAL A 52 13.96 -0.69 -4.63
C VAL A 52 14.15 -2.10 -4.08
N HIS A 53 14.21 -2.23 -2.74
CA HIS A 53 14.33 -3.53 -2.06
C HIS A 53 13.04 -4.35 -2.23
N THR A 54 13.19 -5.66 -2.47
CA THR A 54 12.05 -6.54 -2.77
C THR A 54 11.10 -6.80 -1.59
N ASN A 55 11.49 -6.46 -0.36
CA ASN A 55 10.60 -6.42 0.81
C ASN A 55 9.62 -5.25 0.79
N VAL A 56 9.91 -4.18 0.02
CA VAL A 56 9.03 -3.01 -0.13
C VAL A 56 8.04 -3.24 -1.27
N VAL A 57 8.47 -3.88 -2.36
CA VAL A 57 7.64 -4.18 -3.53
C VAL A 57 8.00 -5.55 -4.11
N ASN A 58 6.99 -6.33 -4.46
CA ASN A 58 7.17 -7.53 -5.28
C ASN A 58 7.27 -7.13 -6.76
N PRO A 59 8.44 -7.28 -7.42
CA PRO A 59 8.62 -6.81 -8.80
C PRO A 59 7.85 -7.66 -9.84
N ALA A 60 7.54 -8.91 -9.52
CA ALA A 60 6.83 -9.81 -10.43
C ALA A 60 5.33 -9.46 -10.49
N THR A 61 4.71 -9.23 -9.33
CA THR A 61 3.29 -8.90 -9.21
C THR A 61 3.01 -7.40 -9.20
N ARG A 62 4.06 -6.57 -9.05
CA ARG A 62 4.01 -5.12 -8.85
C ARG A 62 3.17 -4.72 -7.63
N SER A 63 3.18 -5.56 -6.60
CA SER A 63 2.46 -5.33 -5.34
C SER A 63 3.34 -4.62 -4.31
N VAL A 64 2.81 -3.60 -3.65
CA VAL A 64 3.41 -3.01 -2.46
C VAL A 64 3.31 -4.02 -1.31
N ARG A 65 4.45 -4.35 -0.70
CA ARG A 65 4.48 -5.23 0.47
C ARG A 65 4.35 -4.41 1.73
N PHE A 66 3.46 -4.84 2.62
CA PHE A 66 3.27 -4.22 3.93
C PHE A 66 3.45 -5.26 5.03
N PHE A 67 3.99 -4.80 6.16
CA PHE A 67 4.14 -5.58 7.39
C PHE A 67 3.26 -4.95 8.47
N LEU A 68 2.86 -5.76 9.45
CA LEU A 68 2.10 -5.29 10.60
C LEU A 68 2.90 -5.52 11.88
N ALA A 69 2.97 -4.51 12.76
CA ALA A 69 3.51 -4.71 14.10
C ALA A 69 2.64 -5.71 14.88
N ALA A 70 3.27 -6.76 15.42
CA ALA A 70 2.56 -7.93 15.95
C ALA A 70 1.74 -7.65 17.21
N ASP A 71 2.04 -6.58 17.96
CA ASP A 71 1.41 -6.31 19.25
C ASP A 71 0.03 -5.67 19.15
N ALA A 72 -0.33 -5.17 17.97
CA ALA A 72 -1.55 -4.41 17.73
C ALA A 72 -1.74 -3.27 18.77
N TYR A 73 -2.93 -2.66 18.83
CA TYR A 73 -3.23 -1.70 19.89
C TYR A 73 -3.54 -2.42 21.20
N SER A 74 -4.48 -3.36 21.16
CA SER A 74 -5.02 -4.03 22.34
C SER A 74 -4.86 -5.55 22.29
N THR A 75 -4.37 -6.14 23.39
CA THR A 75 -4.16 -7.60 23.46
C THR A 75 -5.44 -8.39 23.21
N ALA A 76 -6.58 -7.90 23.71
CA ALA A 76 -7.86 -8.57 23.58
C ALA A 76 -8.43 -8.52 22.15
N ASN A 77 -8.11 -7.49 21.36
CA ASN A 77 -8.64 -7.32 20.00
C ASN A 77 -7.58 -7.43 18.91
N ALA A 78 -6.35 -7.86 19.24
CA ALA A 78 -5.22 -7.84 18.32
C ALA A 78 -5.53 -8.47 16.96
N THR A 79 -6.16 -9.65 16.95
CA THR A 79 -6.58 -10.32 15.71
C THR A 79 -7.56 -9.47 14.89
N THR A 80 -8.54 -8.86 15.54
CA THR A 80 -9.54 -7.99 14.90
C THR A 80 -8.89 -6.74 14.32
N GLU A 81 -7.97 -6.12 15.06
CA GLU A 81 -7.24 -4.92 14.65
C GLU A 81 -6.34 -5.21 13.44
N LEU A 82 -5.54 -6.28 13.49
CA LEU A 82 -4.70 -6.71 12.36
C LEU A 82 -5.55 -7.05 11.13
N ASN A 83 -6.68 -7.73 11.31
CA ASN A 83 -7.59 -8.06 10.21
C ASN A 83 -8.29 -6.81 9.64
N ALA A 84 -8.58 -5.82 10.47
CA ALA A 84 -9.13 -4.55 10.00
C ALA A 84 -8.14 -3.84 9.06
N VAL A 85 -6.86 -3.76 9.44
CA VAL A 85 -5.81 -3.18 8.57
C VAL A 85 -5.68 -3.95 7.26
N ARG A 86 -5.64 -5.29 7.31
CA ARG A 86 -5.64 -6.13 6.09
C ARG A 86 -6.85 -5.87 5.20
N ALA A 87 -8.03 -5.76 5.80
CA ALA A 87 -9.26 -5.47 5.08
C ALA A 87 -9.21 -4.09 4.41
N SER A 88 -8.62 -3.07 5.05
CA SER A 88 -8.40 -1.77 4.44
C SER A 88 -7.54 -1.87 3.18
N PHE A 89 -6.41 -2.58 3.22
CA PHE A 89 -5.60 -2.83 2.01
C PHE A 89 -6.37 -3.61 0.94
N ALA A 90 -7.16 -4.60 1.33
CA ALA A 90 -7.98 -5.38 0.39
C ALA A 90 -9.05 -4.51 -0.31
N GLN A 91 -9.66 -3.57 0.41
CA GLN A 91 -10.68 -2.65 -0.14
C GLN A 91 -10.11 -1.80 -1.28
N TRP A 92 -8.91 -1.24 -1.12
CA TRP A 92 -8.26 -0.45 -2.18
C TRP A 92 -8.01 -1.26 -3.45
N GLN A 93 -7.67 -2.55 -3.33
CA GLN A 93 -7.40 -3.43 -4.46
C GLN A 93 -8.66 -3.97 -5.15
N ALA A 94 -9.79 -3.95 -4.45
CA ALA A 94 -11.07 -4.44 -4.95
C ALA A 94 -11.77 -3.44 -5.88
N ILE A 95 -11.30 -2.19 -5.94
CA ILE A 95 -11.86 -1.15 -6.82
C ILE A 95 -11.69 -1.59 -8.30
N PRO A 96 -12.78 -1.68 -9.08
CA PRO A 96 -12.69 -2.04 -10.49
C PRO A 96 -11.73 -1.14 -11.27
N GLY A 97 -10.85 -1.74 -12.07
CA GLY A 97 -9.84 -1.01 -12.85
C GLY A 97 -8.61 -0.54 -12.07
N THR A 98 -8.48 -0.88 -10.77
CA THR A 98 -7.29 -0.52 -10.00
C THR A 98 -6.08 -1.40 -10.35
N PHE A 99 -4.95 -0.74 -10.59
CA PHE A 99 -3.65 -1.38 -10.78
C PHE A 99 -2.83 -1.41 -9.49
N LEU A 100 -3.31 -0.73 -8.44
CA LEU A 100 -2.69 -0.76 -7.11
C LEU A 100 -2.90 -2.15 -6.49
N LYS A 101 -1.81 -2.79 -6.09
CA LYS A 101 -1.81 -4.11 -5.46
C LYS A 101 -1.01 -4.07 -4.17
N PHE A 102 -1.43 -4.86 -3.19
CA PHE A 102 -0.78 -5.01 -1.90
C PHE A 102 -0.58 -6.48 -1.56
N GLU A 103 0.51 -6.78 -0.87
CA GLU A 103 0.87 -8.10 -0.37
C GLU A 103 1.15 -8.00 1.13
N ASP A 104 0.44 -8.78 1.94
CA ASP A 104 0.75 -8.92 3.37
C ASP A 104 2.04 -9.74 3.49
N ALA A 105 3.12 -9.07 3.90
CA ALA A 105 4.44 -9.65 4.05
C ALA A 105 4.67 -10.24 5.46
N GLY A 106 3.68 -10.15 6.35
CA GLY A 106 3.68 -10.79 7.65
C GLY A 106 3.79 -9.82 8.83
N LEU A 107 4.13 -10.40 9.99
CA LEU A 107 4.24 -9.67 11.25
C LEU A 107 5.70 -9.34 11.57
N VAL A 108 5.92 -8.18 12.18
CA VAL A 108 7.23 -7.73 12.66
C VAL A 108 7.18 -7.40 14.15
N ALA A 109 8.36 -7.24 14.76
CA ALA A 109 8.47 -6.92 16.18
C ALA A 109 7.84 -5.54 16.50
N PRO A 110 7.26 -5.38 17.71
CA PRO A 110 6.73 -4.09 18.17
C PRO A 110 7.81 -3.02 18.34
N GLY A 111 7.37 -1.76 18.48
CA GLY A 111 8.27 -0.63 18.78
C GLY A 111 9.00 -0.11 17.54
N VAL A 112 8.29 -0.04 16.42
CA VAL A 112 8.84 0.47 15.15
C VAL A 112 8.93 1.99 15.21
N ASP A 113 10.09 2.52 14.84
CA ASP A 113 10.33 3.93 14.54
C ASP A 113 10.68 4.06 13.05
N VAL A 114 10.72 5.28 12.52
CA VAL A 114 11.14 5.53 11.12
C VAL A 114 12.58 5.04 10.96
N ASN A 115 12.75 4.03 10.10
CA ASN A 115 14.05 3.52 9.73
C ASN A 115 14.11 3.38 8.21
N THR A 116 14.92 4.22 7.56
CA THR A 116 15.09 4.18 6.10
C THR A 116 16.01 3.06 5.62
N SER A 117 16.33 2.10 6.50
CA SER A 117 17.34 1.05 6.31
C SER A 117 16.82 -0.35 6.57
N ASP A 118 15.57 -0.52 6.98
CA ASP A 118 15.00 -1.83 7.30
C ASP A 118 14.22 -2.47 6.15
N ASP A 119 14.04 -1.73 5.07
CA ASP A 119 13.36 -2.15 3.84
C ASP A 119 11.92 -2.63 4.07
N GLN A 120 11.23 -2.07 5.06
CA GLN A 120 9.87 -2.48 5.44
C GLN A 120 8.87 -1.33 5.41
N ASN A 121 7.72 -1.54 4.77
CA ASN A 121 6.56 -0.68 4.97
C ASN A 121 5.74 -1.22 6.14
N VAL A 122 5.92 -0.68 7.34
CA VAL A 122 5.24 -1.19 8.54
C VAL A 122 4.04 -0.32 8.92
N VAL A 123 2.88 -0.95 9.15
CA VAL A 123 1.78 -0.35 9.91
C VAL A 123 1.94 -0.74 11.37
N PHE A 124 1.99 0.26 12.25
CA PHE A 124 2.19 0.07 13.69
C PHE A 124 1.22 0.91 14.51
N TRP A 125 1.13 0.62 15.81
CA TRP A 125 0.33 1.36 16.76
C TRP A 125 1.21 2.19 17.69
N ALA A 126 1.03 3.51 17.66
CA ALA A 126 1.71 4.47 18.52
C ALA A 126 1.15 4.40 19.96
N LYS A 127 1.63 3.44 20.77
CA LYS A 127 1.09 3.16 22.12
C LYS A 127 1.70 4.02 23.22
N ASN A 128 3.00 4.28 23.11
CA ASN A 128 3.78 4.95 24.16
C ASN A 128 4.14 6.39 23.79
N SER A 129 4.19 6.71 22.50
CA SER A 129 4.59 8.01 21.98
C SER A 129 4.05 8.17 20.55
N THR A 130 3.65 9.39 20.19
CA THR A 130 3.40 9.79 18.81
C THR A 130 4.61 10.50 18.19
N LEU A 131 5.74 10.55 18.90
CA LEU A 131 6.99 11.02 18.34
C LEU A 131 7.70 9.87 17.63
N VAL A 132 8.11 10.13 16.39
CA VAL A 132 8.84 9.21 15.50
C VAL A 132 10.09 9.90 14.94
N ASN A 133 10.87 9.21 14.13
CA ASN A 133 12.13 9.68 13.54
C ASN A 133 13.11 10.15 14.63
N GLY A 134 13.37 9.29 15.61
CA GLY A 134 14.22 9.63 16.75
C GLY A 134 13.66 10.74 17.63
N GLY A 135 12.34 10.99 17.57
CA GLY A 135 11.66 12.02 18.34
C GLY A 135 11.48 13.36 17.64
N MET A 136 11.88 13.47 16.36
CA MET A 136 11.87 14.73 15.61
C MET A 136 10.51 15.05 14.97
N ASP A 137 9.68 14.03 14.71
CA ASP A 137 8.39 14.18 14.02
C ASP A 137 7.23 13.76 14.92
N ASN A 138 6.12 14.51 14.93
CA ASN A 138 4.92 14.18 15.69
C ASN A 138 3.78 13.73 14.76
N ILE A 139 3.38 12.46 14.87
CA ILE A 139 2.31 11.84 14.07
C ILE A 139 0.93 11.88 14.74
N SER A 140 0.75 12.64 15.82
CA SER A 140 -0.55 12.79 16.49
C SER A 140 -1.60 13.52 15.65
N GLY A 141 -1.17 14.22 14.59
CA GLY A 141 -2.04 15.11 13.83
C GLY A 141 -2.37 16.43 14.54
N ALA A 142 -1.77 16.70 15.69
CA ALA A 142 -1.81 18.01 16.33
C ALA A 142 -0.63 18.86 15.81
N LEU A 143 -0.95 19.91 15.05
CA LEU A 143 0.00 20.95 14.60
C LEU A 143 0.30 21.93 15.74
#